data_AF-W1XJX2-F1
#
_entry.id   AF-W1XJX2-F1
#
_cell.length_a   1.000
_cell.length_b   1.000
_cell.length_c   1.000
_cell.angle_alpha   90.00
_cell.angle_beta   90.00
_cell.angle_gamma   90.00
#
_symmetry.space_group_name_H-M   'P 1'
#
loop_
_entity.id
_entity.type
_entity.pdbx_description
1 polymer ?
#
loop_
_entity_poly.entity_id
_entity_poly.type
_entity_poly.pdbx_seq_one_letter_code
_entity_poly.pdbx_strand_id
1 'polypeptide(L)'
;QDIQKIRAHIFTDVPSDFWAANSISTVTKANLMKGYSDGTFRPNQPMTREEVAALFNNITDDGTAAFLSSKFKDITSDRWSALA
;
A
#
# COMPACT_ATOMS: atom_id res chain seq x y z
N GLN A 1 -19.45 -17.23 -24.60
CA GLN A 1 -19.51 -17.40 -23.14
C GLN A 1 -18.23 -16.78 -22.57
N ASP A 2 -18.32 -15.47 -22.32
CA ASP A 2 -17.55 -14.59 -21.42
C ASP A 2 -16.01 -14.55 -21.42
N ILE A 3 -15.46 -13.72 -22.31
CA ILE A 3 -14.07 -13.23 -22.30
C ILE A 3 -13.90 -12.03 -21.32
N GLN A 4 -14.91 -11.70 -20.52
CA GLN A 4 -14.92 -10.56 -19.59
C GLN A 4 -14.47 -10.91 -18.16
N LYS A 5 -14.17 -12.18 -17.87
CA LYS A 5 -13.94 -12.69 -16.51
C LYS A 5 -12.45 -12.70 -16.09
N ILE A 6 -11.66 -11.72 -16.50
CA ILE A 6 -10.25 -11.54 -16.07
C ILE A 6 -10.00 -10.14 -15.47
N ARG A 7 -11.04 -9.43 -15.04
CA ARG A 7 -10.90 -8.50 -13.93
C ARG A 7 -11.33 -9.28 -12.71
N ALA A 8 -10.39 -9.96 -12.06
CA ALA A 8 -10.67 -10.58 -10.77
C ALA A 8 -11.24 -9.47 -9.89
N HIS A 9 -12.56 -9.50 -9.68
CA HIS A 9 -13.24 -8.62 -8.75
C HIS A 9 -12.78 -9.11 -7.38
N ILE A 10 -11.70 -8.50 -6.89
CA ILE A 10 -10.94 -8.99 -5.72
C ILE A 10 -11.77 -8.80 -4.45
N PHE A 11 -12.55 -7.72 -4.39
CA PHE A 11 -13.33 -7.34 -3.23
C PHE A 11 -14.73 -6.90 -3.65
N THR A 12 -15.74 -7.30 -2.88
CA THR A 12 -17.16 -7.09 -3.18
C THR A 12 -17.60 -5.63 -3.09
N ASP A 13 -16.84 -4.82 -2.34
CA ASP A 13 -17.10 -3.41 -2.07
C ASP A 13 -16.19 -2.46 -2.89
N VAL A 14 -15.47 -2.98 -3.89
CA VAL A 14 -14.65 -2.19 -4.80
C VAL A 14 -15.17 -2.34 -6.24
N PRO A 15 -16.03 -1.41 -6.69
CA PRO A 15 -16.47 -1.36 -8.08
C PRO A 15 -15.30 -1.26 -9.06
N SER A 16 -15.46 -1.79 -10.28
CA SER A 16 -14.38 -1.80 -11.28
C SER A 16 -14.00 -0.43 -11.81
N ASP A 17 -14.89 0.54 -11.67
CA ASP A 17 -14.74 1.96 -12.02
C ASP A 17 -14.33 2.83 -10.82
N PHE A 18 -14.12 2.23 -9.64
CA PHE A 18 -13.61 2.95 -8.48
C PHE A 18 -12.20 3.48 -8.79
N TRP A 19 -11.97 4.76 -8.50
CA TRP A 19 -10.71 5.45 -8.85
C TRP A 19 -9.46 4.74 -8.31
N ALA A 20 -9.56 4.04 -7.17
CA ALA A 20 -8.47 3.32 -6.55
C ALA A 20 -8.45 1.82 -6.88
N ALA A 21 -9.34 1.30 -7.72
CA ALA A 21 -9.46 -0.14 -7.97
C ALA A 21 -8.12 -0.75 -8.45
N ASN A 22 -7.39 -0.04 -9.31
CA ASN A 22 -6.08 -0.49 -9.78
C ASN A 22 -5.00 -0.46 -8.68
N SER A 23 -5.00 0.58 -7.84
CA SER A 23 -4.08 0.71 -6.71
C SER A 23 -4.32 -0.40 -5.69
N ILE A 24 -5.58 -0.65 -5.34
CA ILE A 24 -6.02 -1.73 -4.45
C ILE A 24 -5.57 -3.09 -4.99
N SER A 25 -5.80 -3.35 -6.29
CA SER A 25 -5.33 -4.59 -6.92
C SER A 25 -3.81 -4.76 -6.83
N THR A 26 -3.06 -3.68 -7.03
CA THR A 26 -1.59 -3.70 -6.97
C THR A 26 -1.09 -4.03 -5.57
N VAL A 27 -1.58 -3.34 -4.54
CA VAL A 27 -1.11 -3.55 -3.16
C VAL A 27 -1.53 -4.91 -2.61
N THR A 28 -2.68 -5.43 -3.04
CA THR A 28 -3.12 -6.79 -2.67
C THR A 28 -2.27 -7.85 -3.34
N LYS A 29 -1.95 -7.70 -4.63
CA LYS A 29 -1.03 -8.61 -5.34
C LYS A 29 0.37 -8.60 -4.76
N ALA A 30 0.84 -7.43 -4.31
CA ALA A 30 2.12 -7.28 -3.62
C ALA A 30 2.08 -7.77 -2.15
N ASN A 31 0.94 -8.29 -1.68
CA ASN A 31 0.75 -8.77 -0.31
C ASN A 31 1.01 -7.68 0.76
N LEU A 32 0.95 -6.41 0.38
CA LEU A 32 1.13 -5.24 1.26
C LEU A 32 -0.14 -4.94 2.05
N MET A 33 -1.30 -5.18 1.45
CA MET A 33 -2.61 -5.03 2.08
C MET A 33 -3.51 -6.22 1.77
N LYS A 34 -4.24 -6.68 2.78
CA LYS A 34 -5.24 -7.76 2.66
C LYS A 34 -6.61 -7.19 2.99
N GLY A 35 -7.63 -7.65 2.28
CA GLY A 35 -9.00 -7.40 2.68
C GLY A 35 -9.41 -8.25 3.88
N TYR A 36 -10.69 -8.14 4.22
CA TYR A 36 -11.30 -8.82 5.35
C TYR A 36 -11.83 -10.20 4.93
N SER A 37 -12.11 -11.05 5.92
CA SER A 37 -12.62 -12.41 5.71
C SER A 37 -13.99 -12.46 5.05
N ASP A 38 -14.75 -11.36 5.10
CA ASP A 38 -16.05 -11.17 4.45
C ASP A 38 -15.92 -10.84 2.94
N GLY A 39 -14.69 -10.72 2.41
CA GLY A 39 -14.42 -10.39 1.02
C GLY A 39 -14.45 -8.89 0.71
N THR A 40 -14.43 -8.02 1.72
CA THR A 40 -14.37 -6.56 1.56
C THR A 40 -12.95 -6.01 1.69
N PHE A 41 -12.69 -4.83 1.11
CA PHE A 41 -11.46 -4.06 1.30
C PHE A 41 -11.66 -2.84 2.21
N ARG A 42 -12.88 -2.30 2.23
CA ARG A 42 -13.34 -1.13 2.98
C ARG A 42 -12.55 0.14 2.63
N PRO A 43 -12.51 0.55 1.34
CA PRO A 43 -11.66 1.65 0.87
C PRO A 43 -12.01 3.02 1.46
N ASN A 44 -13.22 3.19 1.98
CA ASN A 44 -13.68 4.43 2.61
C ASN A 44 -13.61 4.39 4.14
N GLN A 45 -13.18 3.27 4.73
CA GLN A 45 -13.02 3.16 6.16
C GLN A 45 -11.72 3.88 6.56
N PRO A 46 -11.74 4.76 7.59
CA PRO A 46 -10.53 5.35 8.13
C PRO A 46 -9.57 4.26 8.60
N MET A 47 -8.31 4.36 8.17
CA MET A 47 -7.24 3.53 8.70
C MET A 47 -6.75 4.08 10.03
N THR A 48 -6.47 3.18 10.96
CA THR A 48 -5.79 3.50 12.22
C THR A 48 -4.31 3.80 11.98
N ARG A 49 -3.67 4.52 12.91
CA ARG A 49 -2.23 4.84 12.79
C ARG A 49 -1.38 3.59 12.89
N GLU A 50 -1.85 2.62 13.66
CA GLU A 50 -1.23 1.32 13.89
C GLU A 50 -1.21 0.50 12.60
N GLU A 51 -2.30 0.47 11.84
CA GLU A 51 -2.39 -0.21 10.54
C GLU A 51 -1.45 0.42 9.51
N VAL A 52 -1.36 1.76 9.50
CA VAL A 52 -0.45 2.50 8.62
C VAL A 52 1.01 2.21 8.98
N ALA A 53 1.36 2.14 10.27
CA ALA A 53 2.71 1.79 10.72
C ALA A 53 3.10 0.36 10.31
N ALA A 54 2.17 -0.60 10.45
CA ALA A 54 2.39 -1.97 10.01
C ALA A 54 2.61 -2.07 8.49
N LEU A 55 1.86 -1.30 7.70
CA LEU A 55 2.07 -1.20 6.26
C LEU A 55 3.48 -0.68 5.92
N PHE A 56 3.93 0.39 6.57
CA PHE A 56 5.26 0.93 6.32
C PHE A 56 6.36 -0.08 6.63
N ASN A 57 6.25 -0.80 7.74
CA ASN A 57 7.20 -1.86 8.08
C ASN A 57 7.29 -2.94 6.99
N ASN A 58 6.15 -3.35 6.42
CA ASN A 58 6.11 -4.35 5.35
C ASN A 58 6.70 -3.84 4.02
N ILE A 59 6.61 -2.53 3.76
CA ILE A 59 7.22 -1.91 2.56
C ILE A 59 8.74 -1.82 2.72
N THR A 60 9.23 -1.64 3.95
CA THR A 60 10.68 -1.48 4.25
C THR A 60 11.44 -2.79 4.42
N ASP A 61 10.77 -3.95 4.39
CA ASP A 61 11.39 -5.26 4.61
C ASP A 61 12.16 -5.80 3.38
N ASP A 62 12.36 -4.95 2.35
CA ASP A 62 13.38 -5.16 1.33
C ASP A 62 14.75 -4.84 1.96
N GLY A 63 15.23 -5.78 2.78
CA GLY A 63 16.32 -5.60 3.73
C GLY A 63 17.50 -4.80 3.19
N THR A 64 17.61 -3.54 3.57
CA THR A 64 18.83 -2.72 3.60
C THR A 64 18.40 -1.36 4.16
N ALA A 65 18.86 -0.92 5.32
CA ALA A 65 20.10 -0.14 5.45
C ALA A 65 20.30 1.02 4.44
N ALA A 66 19.28 1.38 3.64
CA ALA A 66 19.31 2.48 2.68
C ALA A 66 18.81 3.81 3.26
N PHE A 67 18.40 3.83 4.53
CA PHE A 67 18.12 5.08 5.27
C PHE A 67 19.38 5.93 5.50
N LEU A 68 20.59 5.38 5.31
CA LEU A 68 21.85 6.10 5.56
C LEU A 68 22.55 6.65 4.30
N SER A 69 21.97 6.48 3.11
CA SER A 69 22.47 7.16 1.91
C SER A 69 21.34 7.97 1.32
N SER A 70 21.24 9.20 1.82
CA SER A 70 20.49 10.30 1.23
C SER A 70 20.69 10.31 -0.30
N LYS A 71 19.71 9.75 -1.03
CA LYS A 71 19.56 9.92 -2.48
C LYS A 71 18.88 11.25 -2.83
N PHE A 72 18.49 12.01 -1.82
CA PHE A 72 17.77 13.27 -1.93
C PHE A 72 18.75 14.43 -1.74
N LYS A 73 19.11 15.08 -2.86
CA LYS A 73 20.08 16.19 -2.91
C LYS A 73 19.69 17.37 -2.01
N ASP A 74 18.42 17.51 -1.66
CA ASP A 74 17.84 18.58 -0.86
C ASP A 74 17.79 18.29 0.64
N ILE A 75 18.14 17.08 1.09
CA ILE A 75 18.32 16.80 2.51
C ILE A 75 19.73 17.26 2.90
N THR A 76 19.82 18.52 3.34
CA THR A 76 21.00 19.06 3.99
C THR A 76 21.16 18.44 5.39
N SER A 77 22.40 18.10 5.79
CA SER A 77 22.75 17.47 7.07
C SER A 77 22.27 18.22 8.32
N ASP A 78 21.91 19.50 8.17
CA ASP A 78 21.60 20.40 9.28
C ASP A 78 20.11 20.37 9.68
N ARG A 79 19.33 19.44 9.11
CA ARG A 79 17.91 19.22 9.44
C ARG A 79 17.80 18.17 10.55
N TRP A 80 16.97 18.44 11.55
CA TRP A 80 16.67 17.52 12.66
C TRP A 80 16.17 16.13 12.19
N SER A 81 15.61 16.05 10.98
CA SER A 81 15.11 14.83 10.34
C SER A 81 16.16 14.05 9.55
N ALA A 82 17.40 14.52 9.46
CA ALA A 82 18.49 13.85 8.73
C ALA A 82 19.26 12.82 9.59
N LEU A 83 18.99 12.77 10.91
CA LEU A 83 19.64 11.90 11.89
C LEU A 83 18.69 10.84 12.49
N ALA A 84 17.44 10.81 12.02
CA ALA A 84 16.42 9.83 12.45
C ALA A 84 16.34 8.70 11.43
#